data_AF-H8KBK9-F1
#
_entry.id   AF-H8KBK9-F1
#
_cell.length_a   1.000
_cell.length_b   1.000
_cell.length_c   1.000
_cell.angle_alpha   90.00
_cell.angle_beta   90.00
_cell.angle_gamma   90.00
#
_symmetry.space_group_name_H-M   'P 1'
#
loop_
_entity.id
_entity.type
_entity.pdbx_description
1 polymer ?
#
loop_
_entity_poly.entity_id
_entity_poly.type
_entity_poly.pdbx_seq_one_letter_code
_entity_poly.pdbx_strand_id
1 'polypeptide(L)'
;MSSSIGEVVGAKLYLTEMTKIPQRYWVVASLVVFVTLGVTVALVVGTLVTSFGLDWRIAFWFGAAIATVGAVVRTNLRKTPDFIDAKRRIKKTVAQAGIDNNLLKSSPIWSEKINKPTAIAFFFIHCGAPLWFYIVYIYCGNMLKTHLITVLLK
;
A
#
# COMPACT_ATOMS: atom_id res chain seq x y z
N MET A 1 5.85 -3.87 -8.74
CA MET A 1 4.54 -3.45 -8.19
C MET A 1 4.14 -4.20 -6.93
N SER A 2 4.44 -5.51 -6.80
CA SER A 2 3.97 -6.35 -5.69
C SER A 2 4.50 -5.98 -4.29
N SER A 3 5.71 -5.44 -4.17
CA SER A 3 6.29 -5.03 -2.87
C SER A 3 5.60 -3.80 -2.28
N SER A 4 5.28 -2.79 -3.11
CA SER A 4 4.70 -1.53 -2.65
C SER A 4 3.26 -1.67 -2.17
N ILE A 5 2.47 -2.55 -2.80
CA ILE A 5 1.08 -2.81 -2.38
C ILE A 5 1.06 -3.44 -0.99
N GLY A 6 1.94 -4.40 -0.72
CA GLY A 6 2.08 -5.01 0.61
C GLY A 6 2.45 -3.99 1.68
N GLU A 7 3.34 -3.04 1.35
CA GLU A 7 3.73 -1.96 2.26
C GLU A 7 2.57 -1.00 2.55
N VAL A 8 1.79 -0.61 1.55
CA VAL A 8 0.63 0.29 1.72
C VAL A 8 -0.49 -0.40 2.51
N VAL A 9 -0.74 -1.68 2.25
CA VAL A 9 -1.71 -2.48 3.02
C VAL A 9 -1.24 -2.66 4.47
N GLY A 10 0.03 -3.00 4.68
CA GLY A 10 0.63 -3.10 6.02
C GLY A 10 0.58 -1.80 6.80
N ALA A 11 0.86 -0.66 6.14
CA ALA A 11 0.76 0.67 6.75
C ALA A 11 -0.68 1.02 7.13
N LYS A 12 -1.66 0.72 6.27
CA LYS A 12 -3.09 0.88 6.60
C LYS A 12 -3.47 0.07 7.83
N LEU A 13 -3.10 -1.21 7.86
CA LEU A 13 -3.39 -2.09 8.98
C LEU A 13 -2.76 -1.57 10.29
N TYR A 14 -1.49 -1.16 10.22
CA TYR A 14 -0.78 -0.56 11.34
C TYR A 14 -1.48 0.69 11.89
N LEU A 15 -1.85 1.63 11.02
CA LEU A 15 -2.54 2.86 11.42
C LEU A 15 -3.93 2.58 11.99
N THR A 16 -4.63 1.60 11.45
CA THR A 16 -5.92 1.18 12.00
C THR A 16 -5.75 0.61 13.40
N GLU A 17 -4.76 -0.26 13.64
CA GLU A 17 -4.53 -0.87 14.95
C GLU A 17 -4.05 0.14 16.00
N MET A 18 -3.29 1.17 15.59
CA MET A 18 -2.80 2.20 16.52
C MET A 18 -3.83 3.28 16.86
N THR A 19 -4.78 3.57 15.97
CA THR A 19 -5.68 4.72 16.11
C THR A 19 -7.09 4.27 16.49
N LYS A 20 -7.63 4.85 17.55
CA LYS A 20 -9.03 4.61 17.97
C LYS A 20 -10.02 5.34 17.06
N ILE A 21 -11.23 4.79 16.97
CA ILE A 21 -12.37 5.47 16.35
C ILE A 21 -12.69 6.72 17.19
N PRO A 22 -12.99 7.90 16.61
CA PRO A 22 -13.28 8.16 15.18
C PRO A 22 -12.09 8.64 14.32
N GLN A 23 -10.95 9.00 14.91
CA GLN A 23 -9.83 9.59 14.19
C GLN A 23 -9.18 8.65 13.15
N ARG A 24 -9.39 7.33 13.31
CA ARG A 24 -8.93 6.27 12.40
C ARG A 24 -9.21 6.57 10.92
N TYR A 25 -10.39 7.09 10.57
CA TYR A 25 -10.78 7.32 9.18
C TYR A 25 -9.90 8.39 8.51
N TRP A 26 -9.68 9.51 9.20
CA TRP A 26 -8.85 10.61 8.69
C TRP A 26 -7.38 10.20 8.56
N VAL A 27 -6.86 9.47 9.54
CA VAL A 27 -5.47 8.98 9.51
C VAL A 27 -5.25 8.03 8.33
N VAL A 28 -6.16 7.08 8.09
CA VAL A 28 -6.07 6.15 6.95
C VAL A 28 -6.24 6.90 5.61
N ALA A 29 -7.14 7.88 5.53
CA ALA A 29 -7.31 8.69 4.33
C ALA A 29 -6.05 9.52 4.01
N SER A 30 -5.42 10.10 5.03
CA SER A 30 -4.18 10.89 4.87
C SER A 30 -3.03 10.06 4.28
N LEU A 31 -2.94 8.76 4.64
CA LEU A 31 -1.95 7.86 4.08
C LEU A 31 -2.08 7.76 2.55
N VAL A 32 -3.31 7.66 2.04
CA VAL A 32 -3.55 7.57 0.59
C VAL A 32 -3.07 8.84 -0.11
N VAL A 33 -3.31 10.01 0.50
CA VAL A 33 -2.82 11.30 -0.02
C VAL A 33 -1.29 11.35 -0.06
N PHE A 34 -0.60 10.89 0.99
CA PHE A 34 0.87 10.86 0.97
C PHE A 34 1.44 9.87 -0.05
N VAL A 35 0.77 8.73 -0.26
CA VAL A 35 1.17 7.75 -1.29
C VAL A 35 1.02 8.36 -2.68
N THR A 36 -0.09 9.01 -2.99
CA THR A 36 -0.30 9.64 -4.29
C THR A 36 0.67 10.80 -4.52
N LEU A 37 0.91 11.64 -3.51
CA LEU A 37 1.93 12.69 -3.59
C LEU A 37 3.33 12.14 -3.85
N GLY A 38 3.72 11.04 -3.19
CA GLY A 38 5.00 10.40 -3.42
C GLY A 38 5.18 9.91 -4.86
N VAL A 39 4.12 9.34 -5.45
CA VAL A 39 4.12 8.94 -6.88
C VAL A 39 4.23 10.16 -7.78
N THR A 40 3.49 11.23 -7.51
CA THR A 40 3.56 12.48 -8.30
C THR A 40 4.96 13.10 -8.25
N VAL A 41 5.59 13.15 -7.07
CA VAL A 41 6.97 13.65 -6.92
C VAL A 41 7.95 12.77 -7.70
N ALA A 42 7.81 11.45 -7.63
CA ALA A 42 8.66 10.53 -8.38
C ALA A 42 8.53 10.75 -9.91
N LEU A 43 7.30 10.99 -10.40
CA LEU A 43 7.06 11.33 -11.79
C LEU A 43 7.71 12.67 -12.18
N VAL A 44 7.55 13.71 -11.36
CA VAL A 44 8.18 15.01 -11.59
C VAL A 44 9.71 14.90 -11.66
N VAL A 45 10.33 14.16 -10.73
CA VAL A 45 11.78 13.92 -10.74
C VAL A 45 12.19 13.16 -12.00
N GLY A 46 11.46 12.12 -12.39
CA GLY A 46 11.74 11.35 -13.61
C GLY A 46 11.62 12.20 -14.87
N THR A 47 10.57 13.00 -14.98
CA THR A 47 10.39 13.94 -16.10
C THR A 47 11.48 15.00 -16.12
N LEU A 48 11.84 15.58 -14.97
CA LEU A 48 12.91 16.57 -14.88
C LEU A 48 14.25 16.01 -15.36
N VAL A 49 14.61 14.81 -14.88
CA VAL A 49 15.87 14.16 -15.27
C VAL A 49 15.91 13.85 -16.76
N THR A 50 14.78 13.41 -17.33
CA THR A 50 14.68 13.08 -18.76
C THR A 50 14.68 14.34 -19.65
N SER A 51 13.96 15.38 -19.25
CA SER A 51 13.79 16.61 -20.06
C SER A 51 15.04 17.49 -20.08
N PHE A 52 15.81 17.53 -18.99
CA PHE A 52 17.04 18.33 -18.90
C PHE A 52 18.31 17.55 -19.30
N GLY A 53 18.17 16.29 -19.73
CA GLY A 53 19.32 15.45 -20.09
C GLY A 53 20.26 15.18 -18.91
N LEU A 54 19.74 15.21 -17.69
CA LEU A 54 20.52 14.92 -16.49
C LEU A 54 20.85 13.43 -16.41
N ASP A 55 21.94 13.11 -15.74
CA ASP A 55 22.29 11.71 -15.49
C ASP A 55 21.19 11.00 -14.70
N TRP A 56 20.69 9.88 -15.23
CA TRP A 56 19.71 9.01 -14.57
C TRP A 56 20.13 8.60 -13.15
N ARG A 57 21.44 8.63 -12.88
CA ARG A 57 22.04 8.37 -11.55
C ARG A 57 21.48 9.31 -10.48
N ILE A 58 21.14 10.55 -10.82
CA ILE A 58 20.60 11.52 -9.87
C ILE A 58 19.22 11.08 -9.37
N ALA A 59 18.35 10.61 -10.27
CA ALA A 59 17.06 10.03 -9.90
C ALA A 59 17.24 8.79 -9.01
N PHE A 60 18.24 7.95 -9.32
CA PHE A 60 18.56 6.77 -8.53
C PHE A 60 19.03 7.13 -7.11
N TRP A 61 19.97 8.06 -6.98
CA TRP A 61 20.47 8.53 -5.68
C TRP A 61 19.39 9.20 -4.83
N PHE A 62 18.48 9.93 -5.47
CA PHE A 62 17.31 10.51 -4.81
C PHE A 62 16.41 9.42 -4.20
N GLY A 63 16.09 8.39 -4.98
CA GLY A 63 15.33 7.23 -4.49
C GLY A 63 16.06 6.47 -3.38
N ALA A 64 17.38 6.31 -3.49
CA ALA A 64 18.21 5.66 -2.48
C ALA A 64 18.17 6.39 -1.13
N ALA A 65 18.27 7.73 -1.15
CA ALA A 65 18.19 8.54 0.07
C ALA A 65 16.84 8.36 0.79
N ILE A 66 15.73 8.39 0.04
CA ILE A 66 14.38 8.16 0.57
C ILE A 66 14.26 6.74 1.16
N ALA A 67 14.82 5.74 0.47
CA ALA A 67 14.79 4.36 0.94
C ALA A 67 15.54 4.19 2.27
N THR A 68 16.71 4.82 2.43
CA THR A 68 17.47 4.79 3.69
C THR A 68 16.69 5.43 4.84
N VAL A 69 16.10 6.61 4.64
CA VAL A 69 15.27 7.26 5.66
C VAL A 69 14.08 6.38 6.01
N GLY A 70 13.40 5.81 5.01
CA GLY A 70 12.29 4.88 5.23
C GLY A 70 12.69 3.64 6.02
N ALA A 71 13.89 3.09 5.77
CA ALA A 71 14.41 1.95 6.51
C ALA A 71 14.65 2.29 8.00
N VAL A 72 15.29 3.43 8.29
CA VAL A 72 15.52 3.90 9.66
C VAL A 72 14.20 4.13 10.39
N VAL A 73 13.22 4.76 9.75
CA VAL A 73 11.90 4.97 10.34
C VAL A 73 11.24 3.63 10.65
N ARG A 74 11.24 2.67 9.72
CA ARG A 74 10.66 1.33 9.91
C ARG A 74 11.29 0.57 11.08
N THR A 75 12.60 0.70 11.28
CA THR A 75 13.27 0.04 12.43
C THR A 75 12.85 0.63 13.79
N ASN A 76 12.35 1.87 13.81
CA ASN A 76 11.93 2.55 15.03
C ASN A 76 10.43 2.42 15.33
N LEU A 77 9.62 1.86 14.43
CA LEU A 77 8.19 1.66 14.68
C LEU A 77 7.96 0.61 15.75
N ARG A 78 7.23 0.98 16.81
CA ARG A 78 6.76 0.04 17.83
C ARG A 78 5.71 -0.91 17.25
N LYS A 79 5.78 -2.19 17.58
CA LYS A 79 4.75 -3.18 17.19
C LYS A 79 3.38 -2.80 17.74
N THR A 80 2.33 -3.05 16.96
CA THR A 80 0.94 -2.74 17.33
C THR A 80 0.48 -3.55 18.55
N PRO A 81 -0.40 -2.98 19.39
CA PRO A 81 -0.88 -3.65 20.60
C PRO A 81 -1.62 -4.95 20.28
N ASP A 82 -2.44 -4.97 19.22
CA ASP A 82 -3.16 -6.16 18.77
C ASP A 82 -2.20 -7.26 18.32
N PHE A 83 -1.12 -6.91 17.59
CA PHE A 83 -0.10 -7.88 17.20
C PHE A 83 0.68 -8.44 18.40
N ILE A 84 0.98 -7.59 19.39
CA ILE A 84 1.63 -8.01 20.63
C ILE A 84 0.70 -8.95 21.42
N ASP A 85 -0.60 -8.65 21.50
CA ASP A 85 -1.59 -9.49 22.17
C ASP A 85 -1.78 -10.82 21.46
N ALA A 86 -1.92 -10.81 20.13
CA ALA A 86 -2.00 -12.03 19.31
C ALA A 86 -0.78 -12.93 19.53
N LYS A 87 0.43 -12.36 19.48
CA LYS A 87 1.67 -13.10 19.76
C LYS A 87 1.70 -13.66 21.19
N ARG A 88 1.22 -12.89 22.17
CA ARG A 88 1.13 -13.32 23.57
C ARG A 88 0.13 -14.47 23.75
N ARG A 89 -1.04 -14.40 23.11
CA ARG A 89 -2.06 -15.47 23.13
C ARG A 89 -1.51 -16.77 22.58
N ILE A 90 -0.89 -16.70 21.40
CA ILE A 90 -0.23 -17.87 20.78
C ILE A 90 0.80 -18.46 21.75
N LYS A 91 1.70 -17.64 22.32
CA LYS A 91 2.70 -18.12 23.28
C LYS A 91 2.08 -18.79 24.52
N LYS A 92 0.96 -18.27 25.04
CA LYS A 92 0.24 -18.87 26.18
C LYS A 92 -0.37 -20.22 25.82
N THR A 93 -1.09 -20.30 24.70
CA THR A 93 -1.72 -21.55 24.25
C THR A 93 -0.69 -22.65 23.99
N VAL A 94 0.47 -22.27 23.43
CA VAL A 94 1.59 -23.18 23.19
C VAL A 94 2.19 -23.72 24.49
N ALA A 95 2.43 -22.84 25.45
CA ALA A 95 2.98 -23.22 26.74
C ALA A 95 2.01 -24.14 27.51
N GLN A 96 0.70 -23.91 27.39
CA GLN A 96 -0.33 -24.78 27.98
C GLN A 96 -0.43 -26.14 27.31
N ALA A 97 -0.16 -26.24 26.00
CA ALA A 97 -0.20 -27.50 25.26
C ALA A 97 1.08 -28.33 25.40
N GLY A 98 2.14 -27.82 26.04
CA GLY A 98 3.43 -28.51 26.17
C GLY A 98 4.15 -28.76 24.84
N ILE A 99 3.78 -28.02 23.77
CA ILE A 99 4.30 -28.22 22.41
C ILE A 99 5.55 -27.36 22.20
N ASP A 100 6.63 -27.99 21.73
CA ASP A 100 7.87 -27.32 21.36
C ASP A 100 7.67 -26.28 20.24
N ASN A 101 8.37 -25.14 20.31
CA ASN A 101 8.22 -24.03 19.35
C ASN A 101 8.45 -24.46 17.88
N ASN A 102 9.23 -25.52 17.66
CA ASN A 102 9.53 -26.05 16.34
C ASN A 102 8.34 -26.80 15.70
N LEU A 103 7.46 -27.41 16.50
CA LEU A 103 6.25 -28.10 16.01
C LEU A 103 5.13 -27.14 15.56
N LEU A 104 5.18 -25.89 16.03
CA LEU A 104 4.21 -24.86 15.61
C LEU A 104 4.48 -24.32 14.22
N LYS A 105 5.75 -24.22 13.83
CA LYS A 105 6.11 -23.83 12.46
C LYS A 105 5.65 -24.86 11.44
N SER A 106 5.54 -26.13 11.84
CA SER A 106 4.94 -27.20 11.03
C SER A 106 3.41 -27.27 11.12
N SER A 107 2.76 -26.45 11.96
CA SER A 107 1.30 -26.48 12.06
C SER A 107 0.63 -25.90 10.80
N PRO A 108 -0.48 -26.50 10.33
CA PRO A 108 -1.17 -26.07 9.11
C PRO A 108 -1.75 -24.65 9.21
N ILE A 109 -1.92 -24.12 10.43
CA ILE A 109 -2.37 -22.75 10.70
C ILE A 109 -1.25 -21.73 10.37
N TRP A 110 0.01 -22.07 10.65
CA TRP A 110 1.15 -21.21 10.30
C TRP A 110 1.55 -21.33 8.83
N SER A 111 1.25 -22.48 8.23
CA SER A 111 1.35 -22.74 6.79
C SER A 111 -0.05 -22.70 6.14
N GLU A 112 -0.84 -21.68 6.47
CA GLU A 112 -2.15 -21.45 5.85
C GLU A 112 -1.95 -21.32 4.34
N LYS A 113 -2.40 -22.33 3.58
CA LYS A 113 -2.22 -22.36 2.14
C LYS A 113 -3.13 -21.29 1.54
N ILE A 114 -2.56 -20.32 0.84
CA ILE A 114 -3.33 -19.25 0.17
C ILE A 114 -4.43 -19.91 -0.67
N ASN A 115 -5.68 -19.53 -0.39
CA ASN A 115 -6.81 -20.01 -1.16
C ASN A 115 -6.70 -19.44 -2.58
N LYS A 116 -6.23 -20.28 -3.52
CA LYS A 116 -5.97 -19.91 -4.93
C LYS A 116 -7.15 -19.18 -5.59
N PRO A 117 -8.42 -19.61 -5.47
CA PRO A 117 -9.56 -18.88 -6.02
C PRO A 117 -9.71 -17.48 -5.43
N THR A 118 -9.49 -17.31 -4.12
CA THR A 118 -9.54 -15.98 -3.49
C THR A 118 -8.43 -15.09 -4.03
N ALA A 119 -7.20 -15.61 -4.18
CA ALA A 119 -6.10 -14.86 -4.76
C ALA A 119 -6.38 -14.43 -6.22
N ILE A 120 -6.98 -15.32 -7.01
CA ILE A 120 -7.37 -15.03 -8.39
C ILE A 120 -8.49 -13.98 -8.44
N ALA A 121 -9.52 -14.11 -7.60
CA ALA A 121 -10.59 -13.11 -7.51
C ALA A 121 -10.05 -11.73 -7.11
N PHE A 122 -9.15 -11.69 -6.13
CA PHE A 122 -8.49 -10.47 -5.68
C PHE A 122 -7.65 -9.82 -6.79
N PHE A 123 -6.98 -10.64 -7.62
CA PHE A 123 -6.25 -10.16 -8.78
C PHE A 123 -7.16 -9.48 -9.80
N PHE A 124 -8.30 -10.08 -10.14
CA PHE A 124 -9.25 -9.49 -11.10
C PHE A 124 -9.89 -8.20 -10.58
N ILE A 125 -10.21 -8.13 -9.28
CA ILE A 125 -10.70 -6.88 -8.64
C ILE A 125 -9.70 -5.75 -8.84
N HIS A 126 -8.41 -6.02 -8.63
CA HIS A 126 -7.36 -5.02 -8.84
C HIS A 126 -7.10 -4.71 -10.32
N CYS A 127 -7.28 -5.68 -11.22
CA CYS A 127 -7.17 -5.46 -12.67
C CYS A 127 -8.29 -4.57 -13.22
N GLY A 128 -9.42 -4.42 -12.51
CA GLY A 128 -10.48 -3.47 -12.86
C GLY A 128 -10.10 -2.00 -12.61
N ALA A 129 -9.12 -1.71 -11.73
CA ALA A 129 -8.72 -0.34 -11.40
C ALA A 129 -8.28 0.51 -12.63
N PRO A 130 -7.44 0.02 -13.57
CA PRO A 130 -7.11 0.77 -14.78
C PRO A 130 -8.30 1.01 -15.72
N LEU A 131 -9.27 0.07 -15.77
CA LEU A 131 -10.50 0.25 -16.55
C LEU A 131 -11.35 1.40 -15.97
N TRP A 132 -11.54 1.40 -14.64
CA TRP A 132 -12.25 2.50 -13.97
C TRP A 132 -11.54 3.85 -14.13
N PHE A 133 -10.20 3.85 -14.08
CA PHE A 133 -9.42 5.07 -14.32
C PHE A 133 -9.64 5.62 -15.74
N TYR A 134 -9.57 4.75 -16.76
CA TYR A 134 -9.83 5.14 -18.15
C TYR A 134 -11.23 5.72 -18.34
N ILE A 135 -12.25 5.06 -17.78
CA ILE A 135 -13.64 5.50 -17.91
C ILE A 135 -13.86 6.85 -17.23
N VAL A 136 -13.39 7.02 -15.99
CA VAL A 136 -13.64 8.24 -15.22
C VAL A 136 -12.84 9.43 -15.74
N TYR A 137 -11.54 9.25 -16.03
CA TYR A 137 -10.67 10.39 -16.36
C TYR A 137 -10.56 10.68 -17.85
N ILE A 138 -10.57 9.65 -18.70
CA ILE A 138 -10.40 9.82 -20.15
C ILE A 138 -11.76 9.89 -20.85
N TYR A 139 -12.62 8.90 -20.64
CA TYR A 139 -13.90 8.83 -21.35
C TYR A 139 -14.90 9.89 -20.87
N CYS A 140 -15.19 9.96 -19.56
CA CYS A 140 -16.05 11.01 -19.00
C CYS A 140 -15.45 12.41 -19.19
N GLY A 141 -14.11 12.54 -19.10
CA GLY A 141 -13.42 13.81 -19.36
C GLY A 141 -13.62 14.32 -20.79
N ASN A 142 -13.49 13.44 -21.79
CA ASN A 142 -13.78 13.79 -23.19
C ASN A 142 -15.26 14.07 -23.42
N MET A 143 -16.17 13.28 -22.82
CA MET A 143 -17.62 13.50 -22.96
C MET A 143 -18.04 14.86 -22.41
N LEU A 144 -17.51 15.26 -21.25
CA LEU A 144 -17.77 16.56 -20.63
C LEU A 144 -17.24 17.71 -21.50
N LYS A 145 -16.02 17.60 -22.03
CA LYS A 145 -15.47 18.61 -22.97
C LYS A 145 -16.35 18.76 -24.21
N THR A 146 -16.74 17.66 -24.85
CA THR A 146 -17.53 17.69 -26.09
C THR A 146 -18.92 18.28 -25.86
N HIS A 147 -19.61 17.91 -24.77
CA HIS A 147 -20.91 18.49 -24.44
C HIS A 147 -20.83 19.96 -24.02
N LEU A 148 -19.84 20.36 -23.23
CA LEU A 148 -19.65 21.75 -22.79
C LEU A 148 -19.34 22.68 -23.98
N ILE A 149 -18.47 22.25 -24.90
CA ILE A 149 -18.12 23.01 -26.12
C ILE A 149 -19.34 23.14 -27.04
N THR A 150 -20.16 22.09 -27.16
CA THR A 150 -21.38 22.10 -28.00
C THR A 150 -22.46 23.04 -27.43
N VAL A 151 -22.53 23.21 -26.11
CA VAL A 151 -23.47 24.14 -25.46
C VAL A 151 -22.99 25.59 -25.52
N LEU A 152 -21.68 25.85 -25.53
CA LEU A 152 -21.10 27.21 -25.62
C LEU A 152 -21.08 27.80 -27.05
N LEU A 153 -21.17 26.95 -28.08
CA LEU A 153 -21.17 27.35 -29.50
C LEU A 153 -22.58 27.48 -30.12
N LYS A 154 -23.63 27.49 -29.29
CA LYS A 154 -25.03 27.66 -29.68
C LYS A 154 -25.63 28.83 -28.91
#